data_AF-Q9V100-F1
#
_entry.id   AF-Q9V100-F1
#
_cell.length_a   1.000
_cell.length_b   1.000
_cell.length_c   1.000
_cell.angle_alpha   90.00
_cell.angle_beta   90.00
_cell.angle_gamma   90.00
#
_symmetry.space_group_name_H-M   'P 1'
#
loop_
_entity.id
_entity.type
_entity.pdbx_description
1 polymer ?
#
loop_
_entity_poly.entity_id
_entity_poly.type
_entity_poly.pdbx_seq_one_letter_code
_entity_poly.pdbx_strand_id
1 'polypeptide(L)'
;MKKGLFLYFLGLGLAIVKPPVVRLACMDISTGRVLTDIDPFFLVIELGFIFVGSYLMALSHKFKSVHAMNGFIALASGIGAAFVGFYSDIFVLALFGAVLATIGLITYKLSRWFS
;
A
#
# COMPACT_ATOMS: atom_id res chain seq x y z
N MET A 1 6.96 6.23 -16.39
CA MET A 1 7.36 5.08 -15.56
C MET A 1 8.30 5.49 -14.45
N LYS A 2 9.46 6.09 -14.73
CA LYS A 2 10.48 6.46 -13.72
C LYS A 2 9.95 7.31 -12.54
N LYS A 3 9.14 8.34 -12.82
CA LYS A 3 8.58 9.23 -11.77
C LYS A 3 7.58 8.54 -10.84
N GLY A 4 6.68 7.71 -11.39
CA GLY A 4 5.70 6.96 -10.59
C GLY A 4 6.36 5.87 -9.74
N LEU A 5 7.37 5.20 -10.28
CA LEU A 5 8.17 4.21 -9.55
C LEU A 5 8.88 4.86 -8.35
N PHE A 6 9.51 6.02 -8.58
CA PHE A 6 10.19 6.77 -7.52
C PHE A 6 9.24 7.15 -6.38
N LEU A 7 8.06 7.69 -6.70
CA LEU A 7 7.02 8.01 -5.71
C LEU A 7 6.55 6.78 -4.92
N TYR A 8 6.31 5.66 -5.61
CA TYR A 8 5.90 4.41 -4.98
C TYR A 8 6.95 3.88 -4.00
N PHE A 9 8.23 3.85 -4.41
CA PHE A 9 9.33 3.43 -3.54
C PHE A 9 9.61 4.43 -2.40
N LEU A 10 9.35 5.72 -2.61
CA LEU A 10 9.48 6.73 -1.56
C LEU A 10 8.43 6.51 -0.46
N GLY A 11 7.18 6.17 -0.83
CA GLY A 11 6.15 5.77 0.13
C GLY A 11 6.54 4.51 0.92
N LEU A 12 7.07 3.49 0.25
CA LEU A 12 7.58 2.28 0.93
C LEU A 12 8.78 2.56 1.83
N GLY A 13 9.71 3.40 1.38
CA GLY A 13 10.90 3.78 2.14
C GLY A 13 10.54 4.53 3.42
N LEU A 14 9.56 5.43 3.34
CA LEU A 14 9.03 6.13 4.51
C LEU A 14 8.46 5.16 5.55
N ALA A 15 7.66 4.18 5.12
CA ALA A 15 7.09 3.16 6.01
C ALA A 15 8.16 2.31 6.72
N ILE A 16 9.31 2.08 6.08
CA ILE A 16 10.43 1.34 6.68
C ILE A 16 11.22 2.21 7.67
N VAL A 17 11.53 3.46 7.29
CA VAL A 17 12.40 4.34 8.09
C VAL A 17 11.64 4.90 9.29
N LYS A 18 10.38 5.28 9.11
CA LYS A 18 9.53 5.87 10.14
C LYS A 18 8.13 5.30 9.99
N PRO A 19 7.87 4.10 10.52
CA PRO A 19 6.54 3.50 10.44
C PRO A 19 5.49 4.44 11.06
N PRO A 20 4.25 4.44 10.55
CA PRO A 20 3.11 5.26 10.99
C PRO A 20 2.55 4.80 12.34
N VAL A 21 3.43 4.40 13.25
CA VAL A 21 3.11 3.90 14.58
C VAL A 21 3.98 4.64 15.58
N VAL A 22 3.31 5.34 16.50
CA VAL A 22 3.96 6.07 17.58
C VAL A 22 3.94 5.20 18.81
N ARG A 23 5.11 5.02 19.43
CA ARG A 23 5.20 4.42 20.76
C ARG A 23 4.75 5.46 21.78
N LEU A 24 3.66 5.18 22.49
CA LEU A 24 3.22 5.98 23.62
C LEU A 24 4.17 5.71 24.81
N ALA A 25 4.38 6.72 25.66
CA ALA A 25 5.19 6.59 26.87
C ALA A 25 4.54 5.69 27.95
N CYS A 26 3.34 5.18 27.68
CA CYS A 26 2.58 4.33 28.58
C CYS A 26 2.77 2.86 28.21
N MET A 27 2.88 2.02 29.23
CA MET A 27 2.99 0.57 29.12
C MET A 27 1.70 -0.03 29.65
N ASP A 28 1.13 -0.99 28.93
CA ASP A 28 0.04 -1.79 29.46
C ASP A 28 0.58 -2.68 30.59
N ILE A 29 0.09 -2.43 31.80
CA ILE A 29 0.54 -3.10 33.03
C ILE A 29 0.23 -4.60 33.02
N SER A 30 -0.81 -5.00 32.27
CA SER A 30 -1.25 -6.41 32.20
C SER A 30 -0.41 -7.26 31.24
N THR A 31 0.09 -6.65 30.16
CA THR A 31 0.83 -7.36 29.09
C THR A 31 2.30 -6.99 29.04
N GLY A 32 2.72 -5.94 29.74
CA GLY A 32 4.07 -5.38 29.67
C GLY A 32 4.41 -4.85 28.27
N ARG A 33 3.42 -4.50 27.44
CA ARG A 33 3.65 -3.97 26.10
C ARG A 33 3.57 -2.45 26.11
N VAL A 34 4.49 -1.80 25.39
CA VAL A 34 4.42 -0.35 25.15
C VAL A 34 3.18 -0.11 24.29
N LEU A 35 2.29 0.77 24.74
CA LEU A 35 1.11 1.12 23.97
C LEU A 35 1.56 1.80 22.68
N THR A 36 0.99 1.38 21.56
CA THR A 36 1.26 1.96 20.25
C THR A 36 0.00 2.61 19.73
N ASP A 37 0.13 3.80 19.16
CA ASP A 37 -0.95 4.48 18.46
C ASP A 37 -0.59 4.66 16.99
N ILE A 38 -1.60 4.78 16.14
CA ILE A 38 -1.41 5.00 14.70
C ILE A 38 -1.27 6.51 14.49
N ASP A 39 -0.22 6.95 13.80
CA ASP A 39 -0.14 8.34 13.33
C ASP A 39 -0.88 8.45 12.00
N PRO A 40 -2.12 8.99 11.98
CA PRO A 40 -2.92 9.04 10.77
C PRO A 40 -2.28 9.94 9.71
N PHE A 41 -1.48 10.95 10.09
CA PHE A 41 -0.84 11.85 9.15
C PHE A 41 0.24 11.13 8.35
N PHE A 42 1.13 10.41 9.04
CA PHE A 42 2.15 9.60 8.37
C PHE A 42 1.54 8.48 7.53
N LEU A 43 0.52 7.80 8.06
CA LEU A 43 -0.19 6.74 7.34
C LEU A 43 -0.79 7.23 6.01
N VAL A 44 -1.43 8.40 6.03
CA VAL A 44 -2.04 9.00 4.83
C VAL A 44 -0.98 9.40 3.81
N ILE A 45 0.17 9.91 4.25
CA ILE A 45 1.27 10.29 3.34
C ILE A 45 1.85 9.06 2.64
N GLU A 46 2.13 7.99 3.39
CA GLU A 46 2.70 6.75 2.85
C GLU A 46 1.77 6.09 1.84
N LEU A 47 0.50 5.90 2.24
CA LEU A 47 -0.52 5.36 1.35
C LEU A 47 -0.73 6.31 0.16
N GLY A 48 -0.78 7.61 0.38
CA GLY A 48 -0.91 8.62 -0.66
C GLY A 48 0.19 8.49 -1.72
N PHE A 49 1.45 8.35 -1.32
CA PHE A 49 2.56 8.13 -2.25
C PHE A 49 2.46 6.79 -2.99
N ILE A 50 2.01 5.73 -2.33
CA ILE A 50 1.77 4.42 -2.96
C ILE A 50 0.63 4.49 -3.99
N PHE A 51 -0.49 5.11 -3.66
CA PHE A 51 -1.63 5.27 -4.56
C PHE A 51 -1.32 6.19 -5.75
N VAL A 52 -0.71 7.35 -5.50
CA VAL A 52 -0.30 8.27 -6.57
C VAL A 52 0.82 7.66 -7.43
N GLY A 53 1.78 6.98 -6.80
CA GLY A 53 2.88 6.29 -7.47
C GLY A 53 2.37 5.18 -8.39
N SER A 54 1.49 4.31 -7.89
CA SER A 54 0.87 3.24 -8.68
C SER A 54 0.03 3.78 -9.83
N TYR A 55 -0.73 4.85 -9.61
CA TYR A 55 -1.49 5.52 -10.67
C TYR A 55 -0.59 6.09 -11.77
N LEU A 56 0.48 6.81 -11.41
CA LEU A 56 1.45 7.36 -12.37
C LEU A 56 2.22 6.27 -13.12
N MET A 57 2.54 5.15 -12.44
CA MET A 57 3.10 3.97 -13.10
C MET A 57 2.13 3.43 -14.15
N ALA A 58 0.86 3.30 -13.79
CA ALA A 58 -0.17 2.78 -14.67
C ALA A 58 -0.37 3.67 -15.91
N LEU A 59 -0.47 4.99 -15.74
CA LEU A 59 -0.61 5.94 -16.85
C LEU A 59 0.55 5.89 -17.84
N SER A 60 1.74 5.50 -17.36
CA SER A 60 2.93 5.44 -18.21
C SER A 60 3.08 4.15 -19.01
N HIS A 61 2.23 3.17 -18.74
CA HIS A 61 2.17 1.92 -19.47
C HIS A 61 0.98 1.92 -20.43
N LYS A 62 1.17 1.43 -21.66
CA LYS A 62 0.07 1.29 -22.63
C LYS A 62 -0.72 0.02 -22.33
N PHE A 63 -1.75 0.14 -21.50
CA PHE A 63 -2.70 -0.95 -21.29
C PHE A 63 -3.67 -1.09 -22.46
N LYS A 64 -4.03 -2.34 -22.79
CA LYS A 64 -4.98 -2.66 -23.87
C LYS A 64 -6.42 -2.28 -23.53
N SER A 65 -6.75 -2.17 -22.24
CA SER A 65 -8.08 -1.82 -21.74
C SER A 65 -8.00 -1.03 -20.43
N VAL A 66 -9.07 -0.30 -20.11
CA VAL A 66 -9.25 0.39 -18.82
C VAL A 66 -9.33 -0.62 -17.67
N HIS A 67 -9.90 -1.81 -17.90
CA HIS A 67 -9.98 -2.88 -16.90
C HIS A 67 -8.59 -3.40 -16.50
N ALA A 68 -7.67 -3.56 -17.48
CA ALA A 68 -6.29 -3.95 -17.20
C ALA A 68 -5.53 -2.85 -16.43
N MET A 69 -5.75 -1.58 -16.79
CA MET A 69 -5.17 -0.46 -16.05
C MET A 69 -5.66 -0.43 -14.59
N ASN A 70 -6.96 -0.55 -14.36
CA ASN A 70 -7.53 -0.54 -13.02
C ASN A 70 -7.10 -1.77 -12.20
N GLY A 71 -7.03 -2.94 -12.81
CA GLY A 71 -6.52 -4.15 -12.17
C GLY A 71 -5.06 -4.02 -11.75
N PHE A 72 -4.23 -3.42 -12.59
CA PHE A 72 -2.83 -3.12 -12.25
C PHE A 72 -2.72 -2.10 -11.10
N ILE A 73 -3.54 -1.03 -11.12
CA ILE A 73 -3.54 -0.03 -10.05
C ILE A 73 -3.93 -0.69 -8.73
N ALA A 74 -5.01 -1.48 -8.70
CA ALA A 74 -5.45 -2.19 -7.51
C ALA A 74 -4.41 -3.20 -7.01
N LEU A 75 -3.74 -3.90 -7.94
CA LEU A 75 -2.65 -4.82 -7.59
C LEU A 75 -1.48 -4.08 -6.94
N ALA A 76 -0.99 -3.02 -7.59
CA ALA A 76 0.17 -2.28 -7.12
C ALA A 76 -0.12 -1.55 -5.80
N SER A 77 -1.25 -0.85 -5.69
CA SER A 77 -1.63 -0.17 -4.45
C SER A 77 -1.92 -1.14 -3.31
N GLY A 78 -2.54 -2.30 -3.60
CA GLY A 78 -2.79 -3.36 -2.64
C GLY A 78 -1.50 -3.95 -2.07
N ILE A 79 -0.51 -4.24 -2.92
CA ILE A 79 0.81 -4.71 -2.47
C ILE A 79 1.47 -3.67 -1.58
N GLY A 80 1.46 -2.39 -1.99
CA GLY A 80 2.04 -1.31 -1.18
C GLY A 80 1.35 -1.17 0.18
N ALA A 81 0.02 -1.16 0.21
CA ALA A 81 -0.75 -1.10 1.46
C ALA A 81 -0.49 -2.32 2.36
N ALA A 82 -0.36 -3.52 1.77
CA ALA A 82 -0.04 -4.73 2.52
C ALA A 82 1.34 -4.62 3.19
N PHE A 83 2.33 -4.10 2.46
CA PHE A 83 3.68 -3.85 2.97
C PHE A 83 3.68 -2.84 4.12
N VAL A 84 3.02 -1.69 3.94
CA VAL A 84 2.90 -0.67 4.99
C VAL A 84 2.22 -1.27 6.23
N GLY A 85 1.10 -1.96 6.07
CA GLY A 85 0.39 -2.61 7.16
C GLY A 85 1.24 -3.64 7.90
N PHE A 86 1.99 -4.47 7.17
CA PHE A 86 2.86 -5.49 7.76
C PHE A 86 4.03 -4.87 8.53
N TYR A 87 4.73 -3.89 7.96
CA TYR A 87 5.86 -3.21 8.62
C TYR A 87 5.43 -2.38 9.84
N SER A 88 4.17 -1.97 9.88
CA SER A 88 3.60 -1.16 10.95
C SER A 88 2.89 -2.01 12.02
N ASP A 89 2.92 -3.34 11.94
CA ASP A 89 2.10 -4.22 12.79
C ASP A 89 0.58 -3.91 12.74
N ILE A 90 0.10 -3.22 11.69
CA ILE A 90 -1.33 -2.93 11.46
C ILE A 90 -1.92 -4.07 10.63
N PHE A 91 -2.24 -5.18 11.30
CA PHE A 91 -2.71 -6.41 10.65
C PHE A 91 -3.94 -6.21 9.76
N VAL A 92 -4.86 -5.33 10.16
CA VAL A 92 -6.06 -5.01 9.38
C VAL A 92 -5.71 -4.39 8.03
N LEU A 93 -4.73 -3.47 8.01
CA LEU A 93 -4.25 -2.83 6.78
C LEU A 93 -3.48 -3.83 5.91
N ALA A 94 -2.70 -4.71 6.53
CA ALA A 94 -1.99 -5.78 5.83
C ALA A 94 -2.97 -6.71 5.08
N LEU A 95 -4.01 -7.18 5.76
CA LEU A 95 -5.05 -8.01 5.18
C LEU A 95 -5.83 -7.27 4.09
N PHE A 96 -6.22 -6.03 4.33
CA PHE A 96 -6.91 -5.21 3.34
C PHE A 96 -6.09 -5.07 2.06
N GLY A 97 -4.79 -4.76 2.20
CA GLY A 97 -3.86 -4.68 1.08
C GLY A 97 -3.74 -6.00 0.31
N ALA A 98 -3.64 -7.13 1.02
CA ALA A 98 -3.58 -8.46 0.39
C ALA A 98 -4.85 -8.81 -0.39
N VAL A 99 -6.03 -8.50 0.16
CA VAL A 99 -7.32 -8.69 -0.52
C VAL A 99 -7.40 -7.77 -1.76
N LEU A 100 -7.00 -6.51 -1.62
CA LEU A 100 -7.00 -5.58 -2.76
C LEU A 100 -6.04 -6.03 -3.86
N ALA A 101 -4.85 -6.51 -3.49
CA ALA A 101 -3.85 -7.02 -4.42
C ALA A 101 -4.35 -8.26 -5.18
N THR A 102 -5.03 -9.18 -4.48
CA THR A 102 -5.60 -10.39 -5.09
C THR A 102 -6.75 -10.06 -6.04
N ILE A 103 -7.67 -9.17 -5.67
CA ILE A 103 -8.71 -8.68 -6.57
C ILE A 103 -8.10 -8.00 -7.80
N GLY A 104 -7.07 -7.16 -7.61
CA GLY A 104 -6.31 -6.54 -8.69
C GLY A 104 -5.67 -7.57 -9.63
N LEU A 105 -5.08 -8.63 -9.09
CA LEU A 105 -4.51 -9.73 -9.87
C LEU A 105 -5.56 -10.44 -10.73
N ILE A 106 -6.71 -10.75 -10.14
CA ILE A 106 -7.81 -11.44 -10.81
C ILE A 106 -8.35 -10.58 -11.96
N THR A 107 -8.65 -9.30 -11.69
CA THR A 107 -9.16 -8.36 -12.69
C THR A 107 -8.15 -8.11 -13.81
N TYR A 108 -6.86 -7.98 -13.48
CA TYR A 108 -5.79 -7.85 -14.47
C TYR A 108 -5.69 -9.08 -15.37
N LYS A 109 -5.73 -10.30 -14.80
CA LYS A 109 -5.71 -11.54 -15.58
C LYS A 109 -6.94 -11.70 -16.45
N LEU A 110 -8.14 -11.48 -15.91
CA LEU A 110 -9.39 -11.57 -16.66
C LEU A 110 -9.40 -10.61 -17.84
N SER A 111 -8.95 -9.38 -17.64
CA SER A 111 -8.86 -8.41 -18.74
C SER A 111 -7.88 -8.81 -19.82
N ARG A 112 -6.83 -9.59 -19.50
CA ARG A 112 -5.88 -10.09 -20.51
C ARG A 112 -6.46 -11.27 -21.30
N TRP A 113 -7.35 -12.05 -20.70
CA TRP A 113 -7.99 -13.19 -21.34
C TRP A 113 -9.13 -12.78 -22.29
N PHE A 114 -9.89 -11.75 -21.93
CA PHE A 114 -11.06 -11.31 -22.68
C PHE A 114 -10.83 -10.11 -23.63
N SER A 115 -9.60 -9.58 -23.72
CA SER A 115 -9.25 -8.42 -24.56
C SER A 115 -8.34 -8.79 -25.73
#